data_AF-A0A7H0NW54-F1
#
_entry.id   AF-A0A7H0NW54-F1
#
_cell.length_a   1.000
_cell.length_b   1.000
_cell.length_c   1.000
_cell.angle_alpha   90.00
_cell.angle_beta   90.00
_cell.angle_gamma   90.00
#
_symmetry.space_group_name_H-M   'P 1'
#
loop_
_entity.id
_entity.type
_entity.pdbx_description
1 polymer ?
#
loop_
_entity_poly.entity_id
_entity_poly.type
_entity_poly.pdbx_seq_one_letter_code
_entity_poly.pdbx_strand_id
1 'polypeptide(L)'
;MYGNKFLSLAVRLAATPHSRIVLGIESVRHKSRARDPQRDDEGAAFVKLTKHILSKAPGLRAITYDTALRGTHRAPLIADGLIAFSTQHGGLTPQSLKRFEDKDTGCTHDLYVADGRICERHMTINGKTHYTPLPVEELAYRKGKETSRYYHRITIPCPSKKHTEHIRCDETDEDRQIDPRTKRQRFHRTEHLRQVPPDTPAGRRLRGFRQDSESQHSRLDQAYALGRMPAYGAIGSLLIYVGFAWVSNSITRAVIGTRPAA
;
A
#
# COMPACT_ATOMS: atom_id res chain seq x y z
N MET A 1 -18.92 14.64 -18.37
CA MET A 1 -19.38 14.15 -17.05
C MET A 1 -18.58 14.90 -15.99
N TYR A 2 -19.20 15.84 -15.26
CA TYR A 2 -18.54 16.62 -14.21
C TYR A 2 -18.77 15.91 -12.88
N GLY A 3 -17.76 15.20 -12.35
CA GLY A 3 -17.86 14.50 -11.08
C GLY A 3 -16.63 14.80 -10.23
N ASN A 4 -16.82 15.38 -9.05
CA ASN A 4 -15.71 15.60 -8.12
C ASN A 4 -15.22 14.26 -7.59
N LYS A 5 -13.90 14.10 -7.48
CA LYS A 5 -13.31 12.92 -6.84
C LYS A 5 -13.09 13.21 -5.37
N PHE A 6 -13.36 12.21 -4.54
CA PHE A 6 -13.13 12.28 -3.10
C PHE A 6 -12.28 11.10 -2.67
N LEU A 7 -11.37 11.36 -1.74
CA LEU A 7 -10.71 10.32 -0.96
C LEU A 7 -11.37 10.30 0.41
N SER A 8 -11.62 9.10 0.90
CA SER A 8 -12.01 8.90 2.29
C SER A 8 -11.12 7.85 2.93
N LEU A 9 -10.79 8.08 4.20
CA LEU A 9 -10.12 7.11 5.04
C LEU A 9 -11.08 6.68 6.14
N ALA A 10 -11.26 5.37 6.28
CA ALA A 10 -12.16 4.79 7.25
C ALA A 10 -11.50 3.60 7.95
N VAL A 11 -11.97 3.32 9.16
CA VAL A 11 -11.61 2.15 9.95
C VAL A 11 -12.86 1.39 10.34
N ARG A 12 -12.71 0.14 10.75
CA ARG A 12 -13.78 -0.64 11.37
C ARG A 12 -13.21 -1.65 12.34
N LEU A 13 -14.07 -2.14 13.23
CA LEU A 13 -13.75 -3.31 14.04
C LEU A 13 -13.69 -4.56 13.14
N ALA A 14 -12.77 -5.45 13.49
CA ALA A 14 -12.68 -6.76 12.87
C ALA A 14 -14.01 -7.51 13.02
N ALA A 15 -14.39 -8.26 11.98
CA ALA A 15 -15.62 -9.05 11.94
C ALA A 15 -16.95 -8.30 12.25
N THR A 16 -16.95 -6.96 12.23
CA THR A 16 -18.17 -6.16 12.51
C THR A 16 -18.51 -5.26 11.31
N PRO A 17 -19.30 -5.73 10.33
CA PRO A 17 -19.56 -5.03 9.06
C PRO A 17 -20.20 -3.63 9.16
N HIS A 18 -20.76 -3.27 10.31
CA HIS A 18 -21.45 -1.99 10.57
C HIS A 18 -20.70 -1.06 11.53
N SER A 19 -19.46 -1.39 11.88
CA SER A 19 -18.62 -0.60 12.80
C SER A 19 -17.74 0.44 12.10
N ARG A 20 -18.08 0.83 10.87
CA ARG A 20 -17.23 1.69 10.06
C ARG A 20 -17.28 3.13 10.53
N ILE A 21 -16.12 3.71 10.76
CA ILE A 21 -15.95 5.12 11.12
C ILE A 21 -15.11 5.78 10.04
N VAL A 22 -15.65 6.82 9.41
CA VAL A 22 -14.90 7.70 8.50
C VAL A 22 -14.07 8.65 9.35
N LEU A 23 -12.75 8.64 9.14
CA LEU A 23 -11.78 9.42 9.91
C LEU A 23 -11.33 10.69 9.18
N GLY A 24 -11.40 10.70 7.86
CA GLY A 24 -10.97 11.84 7.06
C GLY A 24 -11.53 11.76 5.64
N ILE A 25 -11.80 12.93 5.08
CA ILE A 25 -12.29 13.11 3.71
C ILE A 25 -11.49 14.23 3.07
N GLU A 26 -11.09 14.06 1.83
CA GLU A 26 -10.39 15.08 1.04
C GLU A 26 -11.00 15.16 -0.36
N SER A 27 -11.11 16.37 -0.91
CA SER A 27 -11.50 16.54 -2.31
C SER A 27 -10.27 16.49 -3.20
N VAL A 28 -10.28 15.62 -4.21
CA VAL A 28 -9.15 15.49 -5.14
C VAL A 28 -9.46 16.23 -6.44
N ARG A 29 -8.56 17.14 -6.78
CA ARG A 29 -8.53 17.81 -8.08
C ARG A 29 -8.20 16.77 -9.15
N HIS A 30 -9.14 16.49 -10.05
CA HIS A 30 -9.04 15.37 -10.98
C HIS A 30 -8.96 15.79 -12.46
N LYS A 31 -9.02 17.10 -12.75
CA LYS A 31 -8.85 17.62 -14.12
C LYS A 31 -7.44 17.29 -14.64
N SER A 32 -7.24 17.29 -15.96
CA SER A 32 -5.89 17.08 -16.51
C SER A 32 -4.95 18.18 -16.03
N ARG A 33 -3.64 17.90 -15.89
CA ARG A 33 -2.66 18.94 -15.50
C ARG A 33 -2.66 20.15 -16.45
N ALA A 34 -2.97 19.93 -17.73
CA ALA A 34 -3.14 21.01 -18.70
C ALA A 34 -4.30 21.98 -18.36
N ARG A 35 -5.34 21.49 -17.67
CA ARG A 35 -6.51 22.29 -17.25
C ARG A 35 -6.47 22.72 -15.78
N ASP A 36 -5.64 22.06 -14.97
CA ASP A 36 -5.42 22.36 -13.56
C ASP A 36 -3.95 22.09 -13.23
N PRO A 37 -3.07 23.09 -13.40
CA PRO A 37 -1.64 22.96 -13.12
C PRO A 37 -1.34 22.63 -11.65
N GLN A 38 -2.26 22.96 -10.74
CA GLN A 38 -2.16 22.70 -9.31
C GLN A 38 -2.80 21.36 -8.90
N ARG A 39 -3.09 20.48 -9.86
CA ARG A 39 -3.61 19.15 -9.55
C ARG A 39 -2.62 18.36 -8.70
N ASP A 40 -3.07 17.97 -7.50
CA ASP A 40 -2.41 16.95 -6.71
C ASP A 40 -2.55 15.57 -7.38
N ASP A 41 -1.48 14.79 -7.31
CA ASP A 41 -1.57 13.36 -7.60
C ASP A 41 -2.47 12.69 -6.54
N GLU A 42 -3.38 11.81 -6.96
CA GLU A 42 -4.33 11.15 -6.05
C GLU A 42 -3.59 10.37 -4.94
N GLY A 43 -2.44 9.76 -5.28
CA GLY A 43 -1.58 9.10 -4.30
C GLY A 43 -0.90 10.08 -3.35
N ALA A 44 -0.51 11.27 -3.81
CA ALA A 44 0.05 12.31 -2.93
C ALA A 44 -1.00 12.84 -1.93
N ALA A 45 -2.23 13.09 -2.40
CA ALA A 45 -3.34 13.47 -1.54
C ALA A 45 -3.64 12.39 -0.49
N PHE A 46 -3.63 11.11 -0.90
CA PHE A 46 -3.78 9.98 0.02
C PHE A 46 -2.69 9.92 1.08
N VAL A 47 -1.41 10.11 0.71
CA VAL A 47 -0.30 10.14 1.66
C VAL A 47 -0.47 11.28 2.67
N LYS A 48 -0.83 12.48 2.21
CA LYS A 48 -1.07 13.65 3.07
C LYS A 48 -2.19 13.37 4.09
N LEU A 49 -3.32 12.84 3.63
CA LEU A 49 -4.45 12.52 4.49
C LEU A 49 -4.08 11.40 5.50
N THR A 50 -3.35 10.38 5.05
CA THR A 50 -2.88 9.29 5.93
C THR A 50 -1.95 9.80 7.02
N LYS A 51 -0.98 10.67 6.69
CA LYS A 51 -0.07 11.28 7.67
C LYS A 51 -0.82 12.16 8.68
N HIS A 52 -1.83 12.89 8.22
CA HIS A 52 -2.69 13.67 9.11
C HIS A 52 -3.38 12.77 10.13
N ILE A 53 -3.99 11.66 9.69
CA ILE A 53 -4.61 10.70 10.60
C ILE A 53 -3.59 10.05 11.53
N LEU A 54 -2.42 9.67 11.02
CA LEU A 54 -1.36 9.06 11.84
C LEU A 54 -0.92 9.98 12.98
N SER A 55 -0.88 11.31 12.76
CA SER A 55 -0.58 12.29 13.81
C SER A 55 -1.61 12.31 14.94
N LYS A 56 -2.85 11.88 14.68
CA LYS A 56 -3.95 11.80 15.64
C LYS A 56 -4.15 10.39 16.21
N ALA A 57 -3.71 9.38 15.47
CA ALA A 57 -3.82 7.96 15.82
C ALA A 57 -2.46 7.26 15.62
N PRO A 58 -1.48 7.52 16.49
CA PRO A 58 -0.11 6.96 16.34
C PRO A 58 -0.06 5.43 16.48
N GLY A 59 -1.14 4.80 16.97
CA GLY A 59 -1.29 3.35 17.02
C GLY A 59 -1.63 2.69 15.69
N LEU A 60 -1.91 3.46 14.63
CA LEU A 60 -2.20 2.91 13.29
C LEU A 60 -0.99 2.12 12.77
N ARG A 61 -1.23 0.89 12.32
CA ARG A 61 -0.16 -0.04 11.87
C ARG A 61 -0.16 -0.35 10.38
N ALA A 62 -1.32 -0.26 9.74
CA ALA A 62 -1.48 -0.65 8.35
C ALA A 62 -2.50 0.26 7.67
N ILE A 63 -2.32 0.45 6.37
CA ILE A 63 -3.25 1.15 5.51
C ILE A 63 -3.45 0.34 4.22
N THR A 64 -4.71 0.18 3.83
CA THR A 64 -5.11 -0.45 2.57
C THR A 64 -5.63 0.65 1.66
N TYR A 65 -5.12 0.70 0.44
CA TYR A 65 -5.61 1.60 -0.60
C TYR A 65 -6.07 0.82 -1.82
N ASP A 66 -7.21 1.24 -2.37
CA ASP A 66 -7.91 0.48 -3.39
C ASP A 66 -7.18 0.47 -4.74
N THR A 67 -6.61 1.62 -5.10
CA THR A 67 -5.94 1.81 -6.38
C THR A 67 -4.43 1.59 -6.22
N ALA A 68 -3.69 1.73 -7.33
CA ALA A 68 -2.27 1.44 -7.32
C ALA A 68 -1.44 2.62 -6.81
N LEU A 69 -0.81 2.47 -5.66
CA LEU A 69 0.25 3.39 -5.21
C LEU A 69 1.57 3.09 -5.91
N ARG A 70 2.25 4.16 -6.33
CA ARG A 70 3.65 4.14 -6.74
C ARG A 70 4.57 4.01 -5.53
N GLY A 71 5.81 3.58 -5.77
CA GLY A 71 6.85 3.44 -4.76
C GLY A 71 7.09 4.76 -4.02
N THR A 72 7.08 5.88 -4.75
CA THR A 72 7.17 7.24 -4.20
C THR A 72 6.07 7.57 -3.18
N HIS A 73 4.87 7.00 -3.32
CA HIS A 73 3.77 7.19 -2.38
C HIS A 73 3.89 6.23 -1.18
N ARG A 74 4.41 5.01 -1.40
CA ARG A 74 4.57 4.00 -0.35
C ARG A 74 5.75 4.29 0.56
N ALA A 75 6.88 4.73 0.01
CA ALA A 75 8.11 5.02 0.73
C ALA A 75 7.91 5.89 2.00
N PRO A 76 7.24 7.07 1.94
CA PRO A 76 7.02 7.87 3.12
C PRO A 76 6.09 7.20 4.16
N LEU A 77 5.13 6.38 3.75
CA LEU A 77 4.24 5.66 4.67
C LEU A 77 4.99 4.54 5.39
N ILE A 78 5.87 3.83 4.68
CA ILE A 78 6.74 2.79 5.25
C ILE A 78 7.72 3.41 6.23
N ALA A 79 8.32 4.56 5.88
CA ALA A 79 9.21 5.31 6.75
C ALA A 79 8.51 5.74 8.05
N ASP A 80 7.23 6.10 7.99
CA ASP A 80 6.41 6.43 9.17
C ASP A 80 6.03 5.19 10.01
N GLY A 81 6.37 3.98 9.57
CA GLY A 81 6.10 2.73 10.28
C GLY A 81 4.76 2.09 9.97
N LEU A 82 4.19 2.36 8.79
CA LEU A 82 2.98 1.71 8.30
C LEU A 82 3.29 0.53 7.38
N ILE A 83 2.43 -0.47 7.43
CA ILE A 83 2.26 -1.45 6.35
C ILE A 83 1.37 -0.82 5.28
N ALA A 84 1.96 -0.41 4.16
CA ALA A 84 1.26 0.21 3.04
C ALA A 84 0.86 -0.84 2.00
N PHE A 85 -0.41 -1.26 2.03
CA PHE A 85 -0.96 -2.24 1.10
C PHE A 85 -1.78 -1.55 0.01
N SER A 86 -1.46 -1.86 -1.25
CA SER A 86 -2.18 -1.40 -2.42
C SER A 86 -2.10 -2.44 -3.52
N THR A 87 -2.97 -2.34 -4.53
CA THR A 87 -2.78 -3.09 -5.77
C THR A 87 -1.46 -2.69 -6.44
N GLN A 88 -0.85 -3.62 -7.17
CA GLN A 88 0.32 -3.34 -8.00
C GLN A 88 -0.15 -2.86 -9.36
N HIS A 89 0.46 -1.77 -9.84
CA HIS A 89 0.23 -1.34 -11.21
C HIS A 89 0.93 -2.34 -12.16
N GLY A 90 0.35 -2.55 -13.35
CA GLY A 90 0.92 -3.46 -14.34
C GLY A 90 2.17 -2.92 -15.03
N GLY A 91 2.88 -3.79 -15.75
CA GLY A 91 4.02 -3.41 -16.59
C GLY A 91 5.38 -3.35 -15.87
N LEU A 92 5.45 -3.80 -14.62
CA LEU A 92 6.73 -3.95 -13.92
C LEU A 92 7.45 -5.19 -14.43
N THR A 93 8.66 -4.98 -14.95
CA THR A 93 9.56 -6.08 -15.31
C THR A 93 10.35 -6.55 -14.09
N PRO A 94 10.73 -7.85 -14.05
CA PRO A 94 11.66 -8.35 -13.04
C PRO A 94 12.97 -7.57 -13.03
N GLN A 95 13.49 -7.25 -11.84
CA GLN A 95 14.76 -6.54 -11.68
C GLN A 95 15.71 -7.30 -10.77
N SER A 96 17.00 -7.22 -11.09
CA SER A 96 18.06 -7.78 -10.24
C SER A 96 18.12 -6.99 -8.94
N LEU A 97 18.17 -7.71 -7.81
CA LEU A 97 18.23 -7.10 -6.49
C LEU A 97 19.64 -7.19 -5.90
N LYS A 98 20.16 -8.41 -5.79
CA LYS A 98 21.44 -8.70 -5.13
C LYS A 98 21.89 -10.11 -5.49
N ARG A 99 23.20 -10.32 -5.58
CA ARG A 99 23.80 -11.64 -5.56
C ARG A 99 24.15 -12.01 -4.11
N PHE A 100 23.58 -13.10 -3.62
CA PHE A 100 23.93 -13.69 -2.34
C PHE A 100 25.08 -14.68 -2.56
N GLU A 101 26.08 -14.65 -1.68
CA GLU A 101 27.24 -15.53 -1.72
C GLU A 101 27.52 -16.00 -0.30
N ASP A 102 27.46 -17.32 -0.10
CA ASP A 102 27.80 -17.95 1.16
C ASP A 102 29.30 -18.27 1.16
N LYS A 103 30.05 -17.70 2.10
CA LYS A 103 31.51 -17.86 2.17
C LYS A 103 31.94 -19.26 2.61
N ASP A 104 31.08 -19.99 3.33
CA ASP A 104 31.42 -21.30 3.87
C ASP A 104 31.24 -22.40 2.81
N THR A 105 30.15 -22.32 2.02
CA THR A 105 29.83 -23.30 0.98
C THR A 105 30.26 -22.85 -0.43
N GLY A 106 30.57 -21.57 -0.62
CA GLY A 106 30.83 -20.98 -1.93
C GLY A 106 29.60 -20.89 -2.84
N CYS A 107 28.40 -21.17 -2.32
CA CYS A 107 27.17 -21.11 -3.11
C CYS A 107 26.79 -19.67 -3.44
N THR A 108 26.45 -19.42 -4.70
CA THR A 108 25.99 -18.11 -5.17
C THR A 108 24.57 -18.16 -5.70
N HIS A 109 23.73 -17.23 -5.26
CA HIS A 109 22.32 -17.15 -5.63
C HIS A 109 21.99 -15.75 -6.13
N ASP A 110 21.48 -15.64 -7.35
CA ASP A 110 21.05 -14.36 -7.90
C ASP A 110 19.60 -14.08 -7.52
N LEU A 111 19.41 -13.10 -6.64
CA LEU A 111 18.10 -12.68 -6.16
C LEU A 111 17.54 -11.57 -7.03
N TYR A 112 16.29 -11.74 -7.44
CA TYR A 112 15.52 -10.81 -8.24
C TYR A 112 14.26 -10.39 -7.48
N VAL A 113 13.66 -9.28 -7.92
CA VAL A 113 12.30 -8.90 -7.52
C VAL A 113 11.38 -9.03 -8.73
N ALA A 114 10.33 -9.84 -8.59
CA ALA A 114 9.29 -10.04 -9.58
C ALA A 114 7.93 -10.09 -8.87
N ASP A 115 6.90 -9.48 -9.46
CA ASP A 115 5.52 -9.48 -8.92
C ASP A 115 5.41 -9.06 -7.44
N GLY A 116 6.27 -8.13 -6.99
CA GLY A 116 6.25 -7.67 -5.60
C GLY A 116 6.99 -8.57 -4.62
N ARG A 117 7.60 -9.67 -5.08
CA ARG A 117 8.24 -10.71 -4.26
C ARG A 117 9.72 -10.86 -4.58
N ILE A 118 10.47 -11.35 -3.60
CA ILE A 118 11.86 -11.76 -3.82
C ILE A 118 11.84 -13.15 -4.44
N CYS A 119 12.54 -13.33 -5.54
CA CYS A 119 12.55 -14.55 -6.32
C CYS A 119 13.99 -14.96 -6.62
N GLU A 120 14.21 -16.26 -6.74
CA GLU A 120 15.42 -16.81 -7.34
C GLU A 120 15.22 -16.96 -8.85
N ARG A 121 16.25 -16.60 -9.62
CA ARG A 121 16.25 -16.74 -11.08
C ARG A 121 16.70 -18.15 -11.47
N HIS A 122 15.87 -18.85 -12.24
CA HIS A 122 16.24 -20.12 -12.86
C HIS A 122 16.19 -19.98 -14.39
N MET A 123 17.20 -20.50 -15.07
CA MET A 123 17.19 -20.63 -16.52
C MET A 123 16.70 -22.03 -16.90
N THR A 124 15.62 -22.11 -17.65
CA THR A 124 15.12 -23.38 -18.18
C THR A 124 15.97 -23.85 -19.35
N ILE A 125 15.88 -25.15 -19.68
CA ILE A 125 16.57 -25.79 -20.82
C ILE A 125 16.26 -25.08 -22.14
N ASN A 126 15.05 -24.51 -22.27
CA ASN A 126 14.61 -23.79 -23.46
C ASN A 126 15.12 -22.32 -23.50
N GLY A 127 16.04 -21.93 -22.63
CA GLY A 127 16.58 -20.56 -22.54
C GLY A 127 15.62 -19.54 -21.91
N LYS A 128 14.39 -19.92 -21.55
CA LYS A 128 13.43 -19.04 -20.88
C LYS A 128 13.81 -18.87 -19.40
N THR A 129 13.78 -17.63 -18.92
CA THR A 129 14.02 -17.33 -17.51
C THR A 129 12.73 -17.46 -16.71
N HIS A 130 12.79 -18.20 -15.61
CA HIS A 130 11.71 -18.35 -14.64
C HIS A 130 12.14 -17.74 -13.30
N TYR A 131 11.23 -17.03 -12.65
CA TYR A 131 11.47 -16.43 -11.33
C TYR A 131 10.62 -17.17 -10.31
N THR A 132 11.28 -17.92 -9.42
CA THR A 132 10.60 -18.71 -8.40
C THR A 132 10.55 -17.90 -7.10
N PRO A 133 9.36 -17.57 -6.57
CA PRO A 133 9.25 -16.79 -5.34
C PRO A 133 9.89 -17.53 -4.16
N LEU A 134 10.75 -16.83 -3.43
CA LEU A 134 11.33 -17.35 -2.20
C LEU A 134 10.33 -17.25 -1.03
N PRO A 135 10.34 -18.23 -0.11
CA PRO A 135 9.53 -18.17 1.09
C PRO A 135 9.97 -17.00 1.97
N VAL A 136 8.99 -16.19 2.38
CA VAL A 136 9.15 -15.16 3.38
C VAL A 136 8.63 -15.73 4.69
N GLU A 137 9.53 -15.95 5.64
CA GLU A 137 9.18 -16.48 6.97
C GLU A 137 8.52 -15.41 7.83
N GLU A 138 9.01 -14.17 7.71
CA GLU A 138 8.62 -13.09 8.60
C GLU A 138 8.86 -11.72 7.95
N LEU A 139 7.95 -10.78 8.22
CA LEU A 139 8.16 -9.35 7.97
C LEU A 139 8.55 -8.68 9.30
N ALA A 140 9.85 -8.63 9.58
CA ALA A 140 10.37 -8.07 10.81
C ALA A 140 10.33 -6.53 10.77
N TYR A 141 9.80 -5.93 11.84
CA TYR A 141 9.71 -4.49 12.02
C TYR A 141 10.81 -4.00 12.96
N ARG A 142 11.51 -2.93 12.58
CA ARG A 142 12.45 -2.21 13.45
C ARG A 142 12.12 -0.73 13.45
N LYS A 143 11.74 -0.21 14.61
CA LYS A 143 11.53 1.22 14.81
C LYS A 143 12.89 1.92 14.89
N GLY A 144 13.15 2.85 13.98
CA GLY A 144 14.30 3.76 14.07
C GLY A 144 13.93 5.07 14.75
N LYS A 145 14.93 5.95 14.92
CA LYS A 145 14.75 7.28 15.50
C LYS A 145 13.95 8.20 14.58
N GLU A 146 14.25 8.17 13.28
CA GLU A 146 13.62 9.02 12.25
C GLU A 146 12.75 8.23 11.28
N THR A 147 13.18 7.03 10.91
CA THR A 147 12.48 6.17 9.96
C THR A 147 12.35 4.75 10.49
N SER A 148 11.20 4.14 10.24
CA SER A 148 10.96 2.73 10.47
C SER A 148 11.51 1.88 9.33
N ARG A 149 11.95 0.67 9.66
CA ARG A 149 12.54 -0.28 8.72
C ARG A 149 11.78 -1.59 8.78
N TYR A 150 11.60 -2.21 7.62
CA TYR A 150 10.95 -3.51 7.48
C TYR A 150 11.87 -4.46 6.73
N TYR A 151 11.96 -5.70 7.21
CA TYR A 151 12.82 -6.73 6.64
C TYR A 151 12.01 -7.98 6.34
N HIS A 152 12.11 -8.47 5.12
CA HIS A 152 11.75 -9.84 4.80
C HIS A 152 12.86 -10.76 5.27
N ARG A 153 12.55 -11.65 6.21
CA ARG A 153 13.40 -12.80 6.53
C ARG A 153 13.06 -13.90 5.52
N ILE A 154 13.95 -14.14 4.57
CA ILE A 154 13.78 -15.12 3.51
C ILE A 154 14.63 -16.36 3.76
N THR A 155 14.15 -17.50 3.30
CA THR A 155 14.92 -18.75 3.25
C THR A 155 15.27 -19.05 1.80
N ILE A 156 16.56 -19.21 1.51
CA ILE A 156 17.06 -19.64 0.19
C ILE A 156 17.28 -21.16 0.27
N PRO A 157 16.49 -21.97 -0.46
CA PRO A 157 16.64 -23.42 -0.48
C PRO A 157 17.82 -23.81 -1.38
N CYS A 158 19.03 -23.88 -0.82
CA CYS A 158 20.20 -24.39 -1.52
C CYS A 158 20.44 -25.88 -1.20
N PRO A 159 20.88 -26.71 -2.16
CA PRO A 159 21.20 -28.12 -1.92
C PRO A 159 22.27 -28.35 -0.84
N SER A 160 23.22 -27.43 -0.68
CA SER A 160 24.30 -27.55 0.31
C SER A 160 23.82 -27.23 1.73
N LYS A 161 23.00 -26.18 1.88
CA LYS A 161 22.53 -25.66 3.18
C LYS A 161 21.31 -24.76 2.97
N LYS A 162 20.43 -24.68 3.96
CA LYS A 162 19.40 -23.62 3.97
C LYS A 162 20.04 -22.31 4.42
N HIS A 163 20.01 -21.29 3.55
CA HIS A 163 20.50 -19.95 3.90
C HIS A 163 19.33 -19.07 4.34
N THR A 164 19.58 -18.18 5.30
CA THR A 164 18.60 -17.19 5.76
C THR A 164 19.15 -15.80 5.53
N GLU A 165 18.37 -14.95 4.88
CA GLU A 165 18.77 -13.58 4.57
C GLU A 165 17.71 -12.57 5.02
N HIS A 166 18.15 -11.37 5.37
CA HIS A 166 17.29 -10.26 5.75
C HIS A 166 17.31 -9.18 4.67
N ILE A 167 16.22 -9.07 3.91
CA ILE A 167 16.10 -8.12 2.82
C ILE A 167 15.21 -6.95 3.24
N ARG A 168 15.74 -5.72 3.16
CA ARG A 168 14.95 -4.51 3.44
C ARG A 168 13.82 -4.34 2.43
N CYS A 169 12.67 -3.89 2.92
CA CYS A 169 11.48 -3.53 2.13
C CYS A 169 11.31 -2.01 1.97
N ASP A 170 12.01 -1.22 2.79
CA ASP A 170 12.06 0.23 2.73
C ASP A 170 13.25 0.71 1.90
N GLU A 171 13.13 1.90 1.30
CA GLU A 171 14.22 2.49 0.50
C GLU A 171 15.50 2.68 1.32
N THR A 172 16.61 2.28 0.72
CA THR A 172 17.97 2.49 1.23
C THR A 172 18.64 3.68 0.55
N ASP A 173 19.75 4.16 1.11
CA ASP A 173 20.51 5.25 0.50
C ASP A 173 21.09 4.83 -0.87
N GLU A 174 21.47 3.57 -1.03
CA GLU A 174 21.93 3.00 -2.30
C GLU A 174 20.83 3.02 -3.37
N ASP A 175 19.59 2.70 -3.00
CA ASP A 175 18.44 2.72 -3.91
C ASP A 175 18.17 4.14 -4.45
N ARG A 176 18.42 5.16 -3.61
CA ARG A 176 18.21 6.58 -3.93
C ARG A 176 19.30 7.17 -4.80
N GLN A 177 20.48 6.54 -4.87
CA GLN A 177 21.56 7.01 -5.72
C GLN A 177 21.16 6.94 -7.18
N ILE A 178 21.37 8.06 -7.88
CA ILE A 178 21.21 8.14 -9.33
C ILE A 178 22.49 7.61 -9.95
N ASP A 179 22.37 6.60 -10.80
CA ASP A 179 23.49 6.09 -11.58
C ASP A 179 23.95 7.20 -12.57
N PRO A 180 25.22 7.64 -12.49
CA PRO A 180 25.74 8.70 -13.36
C PRO A 180 25.63 8.39 -14.85
N ARG A 181 25.66 7.10 -15.24
CA ARG A 181 25.64 6.67 -16.64
C ARG A 181 24.22 6.68 -17.21
N THR A 182 23.26 6.15 -16.45
CA THR A 182 21.88 6.00 -16.91
C THR A 182 20.98 7.18 -16.50
N LYS A 183 21.45 8.06 -15.61
CA LYS A 183 20.70 9.16 -14.99
C LYS A 183 19.38 8.72 -14.35
N ARG A 184 19.29 7.45 -13.93
CA ARG A 184 18.13 6.84 -13.29
C ARG A 184 18.50 6.32 -11.91
N GLN A 185 17.52 6.19 -11.03
CA GLN A 185 17.70 5.50 -9.75
C GLN A 185 18.17 4.07 -10.02
N ARG A 186 19.12 3.59 -9.20
CA ARG A 186 19.68 2.23 -9.33
C ARG A 186 18.60 1.17 -9.19
N PHE A 187 17.75 1.29 -8.18
CA PHE A 187 16.67 0.35 -7.94
C PHE A 187 15.55 1.01 -7.14
N HIS A 188 14.35 1.12 -7.72
CA HIS A 188 13.22 1.67 -6.98
C HIS A 188 12.57 0.58 -6.12
N ARG A 189 13.22 0.25 -4.99
CA ARG A 189 12.83 -0.86 -4.11
C ARG A 189 11.37 -0.84 -3.71
N THR A 190 10.89 0.28 -3.23
CA THR A 190 9.48 0.44 -2.82
C THR A 190 8.53 0.34 -4.01
N GLU A 191 8.96 0.49 -5.26
CA GLU A 191 8.11 0.28 -6.44
C GLU A 191 7.98 -1.21 -6.76
N HIS A 192 9.11 -1.91 -6.78
CA HIS A 192 9.21 -3.31 -7.19
C HIS A 192 8.90 -4.32 -6.08
N LEU A 193 9.29 -4.05 -4.84
CA LEU A 193 9.15 -4.94 -3.69
C LEU A 193 7.97 -4.53 -2.79
N ARG A 194 7.19 -5.51 -2.31
CA ARG A 194 6.04 -5.28 -1.43
C ARG A 194 6.35 -5.73 0.00
N GLN A 195 5.91 -4.97 1.01
CA GLN A 195 5.89 -5.44 2.40
C GLN A 195 4.98 -6.67 2.56
N VAL A 196 3.82 -6.65 1.90
CA VAL A 196 2.89 -7.78 1.86
C VAL A 196 2.40 -7.98 0.43
N PRO A 197 2.88 -9.03 -0.28
CA PRO A 197 2.42 -9.34 -1.64
C PRO A 197 0.94 -9.75 -1.67
N PRO A 198 0.13 -9.32 -2.68
CA PRO A 198 -1.31 -9.56 -2.72
C PRO A 198 -1.75 -11.03 -2.78
N ASP A 199 -0.91 -11.90 -3.34
CA ASP A 199 -1.12 -13.34 -3.53
C ASP A 199 -0.94 -14.16 -2.23
N THR A 200 -0.39 -13.56 -1.18
CA THR A 200 -0.18 -14.22 0.12
C THR A 200 -1.47 -14.27 0.96
N PRO A 201 -1.60 -15.18 1.95
CA PRO A 201 -2.72 -15.17 2.90
C PRO A 201 -2.91 -13.82 3.61
N ALA A 202 -1.82 -13.16 4.02
CA ALA A 202 -1.85 -11.83 4.61
C ALA A 202 -2.33 -10.77 3.59
N GLY A 203 -1.84 -10.84 2.35
CA GLY A 203 -2.27 -9.97 1.26
C GLY A 203 -3.76 -10.12 0.95
N ARG A 204 -4.28 -11.36 0.91
CA ARG A 204 -5.72 -11.63 0.73
C ARG A 204 -6.55 -11.03 1.86
N ARG A 205 -6.09 -11.12 3.11
CA ARG A 205 -6.76 -10.49 4.25
C ARG A 205 -6.79 -8.96 4.13
N LEU A 206 -5.65 -8.35 3.79
CA LEU A 206 -5.57 -6.89 3.60
C LEU A 206 -6.39 -6.41 2.40
N ARG A 207 -6.42 -7.20 1.32
CA ARG A 207 -7.27 -6.96 0.15
C ARG A 207 -8.76 -7.03 0.49
N GLY A 208 -9.15 -7.81 1.49
CA GLY A 208 -10.54 -7.87 1.97
C GLY A 208 -11.10 -6.50 2.41
N PHE A 209 -10.25 -5.58 2.88
CA PHE A 209 -10.68 -4.23 3.24
C PHE A 209 -11.09 -3.36 2.03
N ARG A 210 -10.79 -3.77 0.79
CA ARG A 210 -11.28 -3.11 -0.44
C ARG A 210 -12.81 -3.05 -0.49
N GLN A 211 -13.48 -4.12 -0.07
CA GLN A 211 -14.94 -4.16 -0.05
C GLN A 211 -15.51 -3.08 0.87
N ASP A 212 -14.75 -2.66 1.90
CA ASP A 212 -15.18 -1.60 2.80
C ASP A 212 -15.15 -0.22 2.13
N SER A 213 -14.08 0.10 1.38
CA SER A 213 -14.01 1.36 0.63
C SER A 213 -15.04 1.44 -0.49
N GLU A 214 -15.21 0.36 -1.26
CA GLU A 214 -16.19 0.33 -2.36
C GLU A 214 -17.63 0.45 -1.85
N SER A 215 -17.97 -0.27 -0.78
CA SER A 215 -19.32 -0.24 -0.23
C SER A 215 -19.68 1.10 0.44
N GLN A 216 -18.71 1.85 0.97
CA GLN A 216 -18.97 3.19 1.49
C GLN A 216 -19.34 4.17 0.38
N HIS A 217 -18.54 4.22 -0.69
CA HIS A 217 -18.86 5.08 -1.84
C HIS A 217 -20.16 4.66 -2.52
N SER A 218 -20.39 3.35 -2.68
CA SER A 218 -21.64 2.84 -3.23
C SER A 218 -22.86 3.22 -2.38
N ARG A 219 -22.77 3.14 -1.04
CA ARG A 219 -23.85 3.59 -0.16
C ARG A 219 -24.11 5.09 -0.26
N LEU A 220 -23.06 5.90 -0.38
CA LEU A 220 -23.19 7.33 -0.58
C LEU A 220 -23.95 7.64 -1.89
N ASP A 221 -23.60 6.96 -2.98
CA ASP A 221 -24.27 7.14 -4.26
C ASP A 221 -25.73 6.67 -4.22
N GLN A 222 -26.01 5.50 -3.62
CA GLN A 222 -27.34 4.93 -3.48
C GLN A 222 -28.26 5.71 -2.53
N ALA A 223 -27.71 6.51 -1.63
CA ALA A 223 -28.49 7.35 -0.72
C ALA A 223 -29.27 8.47 -1.45
N TYR A 224 -28.97 8.71 -2.73
CA TYR A 224 -29.62 9.75 -3.54
C TYR A 224 -30.35 9.16 -4.73
N ALA A 225 -31.50 9.74 -5.07
CA ALA A 225 -32.45 9.21 -6.07
C ALA A 225 -31.84 8.96 -7.47
N LEU A 226 -30.79 9.69 -7.84
CA LEU A 226 -30.11 9.55 -9.13
C LEU A 226 -28.85 8.67 -9.08
N GLY A 227 -28.61 7.97 -7.97
CA GLY A 227 -27.40 7.17 -7.77
C GLY A 227 -26.12 8.00 -7.78
N ARG A 228 -26.22 9.30 -7.48
CA ARG A 228 -25.14 10.29 -7.53
C ARG A 228 -25.41 11.42 -6.54
N MET A 229 -24.34 11.97 -5.96
CA MET A 229 -24.45 13.13 -5.08
C MET A 229 -25.05 14.36 -5.79
N PRO A 230 -26.09 15.00 -5.21
CA PRO A 230 -26.79 16.13 -5.82
C PRO A 230 -26.08 17.46 -5.53
N ALA A 231 -24.80 17.58 -5.91
CA ALA A 231 -24.05 18.82 -5.72
C ALA A 231 -23.20 19.20 -6.93
N TYR A 232 -23.22 20.50 -7.22
CA TYR A 232 -22.33 21.14 -8.18
C TYR A 232 -21.11 21.71 -7.45
N GLY A 233 -19.91 21.40 -7.95
CA GLY A 233 -18.65 21.93 -7.42
C GLY A 233 -18.14 21.22 -6.16
N ALA A 234 -16.83 21.29 -5.95
CA ALA A 234 -16.13 20.48 -4.96
C ALA A 234 -16.58 20.74 -3.51
N ILE A 235 -16.87 22.01 -3.18
CA ILE A 235 -17.25 22.43 -1.83
C ILE A 235 -18.62 21.89 -1.44
N GLY A 236 -19.64 22.07 -2.30
CA GLY A 236 -20.99 21.57 -2.04
C GLY A 236 -21.00 20.05 -1.92
N SER A 237 -20.29 19.35 -2.81
CA SER A 237 -20.13 17.90 -2.71
C SER A 237 -19.39 17.50 -1.42
N LEU A 238 -18.33 18.20 -1.01
CA LEU A 238 -17.62 17.90 0.23
C LEU A 238 -18.53 18.04 1.46
N LEU A 239 -19.37 19.10 1.53
CA LEU A 239 -20.33 19.29 2.62
C LEU A 239 -21.33 18.13 2.71
N ILE A 240 -21.84 17.66 1.58
CA ILE A 240 -22.72 16.48 1.53
C ILE A 240 -21.99 15.23 2.08
N TYR A 241 -20.73 15.01 1.67
CA TYR A 241 -19.95 13.88 2.17
C TYR A 241 -19.73 13.99 3.68
N VAL A 242 -19.35 15.18 4.18
CA VAL A 242 -19.19 15.41 5.63
C VAL A 242 -20.47 15.08 6.39
N GLY A 243 -21.64 15.50 5.89
CA GLY A 243 -22.94 15.14 6.48
C GLY A 243 -23.18 13.63 6.50
N PHE A 244 -22.92 12.94 5.38
CA PHE A 244 -23.02 11.48 5.30
C PHE A 244 -22.09 10.78 6.30
N ALA A 245 -20.83 11.22 6.39
CA ALA A 245 -19.85 10.67 7.31
C ALA A 245 -20.24 10.91 8.78
N TRP A 246 -20.79 12.09 9.10
CA TRP A 246 -21.35 12.36 10.42
C TRP A 246 -22.44 11.34 10.76
N VAL A 247 -23.45 11.20 9.91
CA VAL A 247 -24.55 10.25 10.14
C VAL A 247 -24.03 8.82 10.31
N SER A 248 -23.14 8.36 9.41
CA SER A 248 -22.54 7.03 9.49
C SER A 248 -21.81 6.81 10.81
N ASN A 249 -20.98 7.78 11.23
CA ASN A 249 -20.22 7.70 12.46
C ASN A 249 -21.13 7.71 13.70
N SER A 250 -22.19 8.51 13.69
CA SER A 250 -23.19 8.56 14.77
C SER A 250 -23.93 7.22 14.93
N ILE A 251 -24.37 6.62 13.83
CA ILE A 251 -25.03 5.30 13.84
C ILE A 251 -24.06 4.24 14.39
N THR A 252 -22.82 4.21 13.89
CA THR A 252 -21.81 3.28 14.38
C THR A 252 -21.53 3.47 15.87
N ARG A 253 -21.42 4.72 16.35
CA ARG A 253 -21.25 5.01 17.78
C ARG A 253 -22.43 4.51 18.60
N ALA A 254 -23.66 4.72 18.15
CA ALA A 254 -24.85 4.23 18.84
C ALA A 254 -24.86 2.70 18.92
N VAL A 255 -24.63 2.01 17.79
CA VAL A 255 -24.65 0.54 17.71
C VAL A 255 -23.55 -0.11 18.55
N ILE A 256 -22.33 0.45 18.55
CA ILE A 256 -21.23 -0.06 19.36
C ILE A 256 -21.46 0.26 20.84
N GLY A 257 -21.90 1.48 21.17
CA GLY A 257 -22.15 1.90 22.55
C GLY A 257 -23.28 1.13 23.24
N THR A 258 -24.20 0.55 22.48
CA THR A 258 -25.27 -0.32 23.01
C THR A 258 -24.86 -1.78 23.19
N ARG A 259 -23.68 -2.21 22.71
CA ARG A 259 -23.20 -3.57 22.92
C ARG A 259 -22.42 -3.65 24.24
N PRO A 260 -22.82 -4.50 25.21
CA PRO A 260 -22.00 -4.73 26.40
C PRO A 260 -20.63 -5.25 25.97
N ALA A 261 -19.58 -4.80 26.65
CA ALA A 261 -18.23 -5.32 26.46
C ALA A 261 -18.27 -6.83 26.75
N ALA A 262 -18.00 -7.64 25.74
CA ALA A 262 -17.82 -9.09 25.86
C ALA A 262 -16.36 -9.40 26.23
#